data_AF-A0AAN8LYU2-F1
#
_entry.id   AF-A0AAN8LYU2-F1
#
_cell.length_a   1.000
_cell.length_b   1.000
_cell.length_c   1.000
_cell.angle_alpha   90.00
_cell.angle_beta   90.00
_cell.angle_gamma   90.00
#
_symmetry.space_group_name_H-M   'P 1'
#
loop_
_entity.id
_entity.type
_entity.pdbx_description
1 polymer ?
#
loop_
_entity_poly.entity_id
_entity_poly.type
_entity_poly.pdbx_seq_one_letter_code
_entity_poly.pdbx_strand_id
1 'polypeptide(L)'
;MVIPIVDELIQRNMLQKEMYNTIRDGRPCQEQMRLLYEVLCSGGTTVKAAFYEILFEKQSHLVQDLASEEPMEGLVQISRSPTVVNRLSGVLHCAQAAVEDSEELSKMKVVSPPEPNTREEFLKCYWDQDVQKLLCSCPQCRQTFTPRPVLNKNTIMAELVETMTEMKMQKERLKHCAQAAVEDSEELSKMKVVSPPEPNTRDEFLKYSCQLTLDPNTANIYLHLSEGNRKLTRSENAESYLHHPDRFNFYCQLLCKEALSGTCYWEVERSGSKCKVAVSYKGIGRIGNGVDVSFGRNYQSWALVCDPSSCSFRHNNISTDILTPCSSRIGVYLNHKAGTLSFYSVSDTMTLLHRVQTTFTQPLYPGFWVGPGYRSSLKIMTPM
;
A
#
# COMPACT_ATOMS: atom_id res chain seq x y z
N MET A 1 25.63 22.28 -6.11
CA MET A 1 24.18 22.03 -6.03
C MET A 1 23.83 20.64 -6.53
N VAL A 2 24.30 20.26 -7.73
CA VAL A 2 23.99 18.95 -8.36
C VAL A 2 24.59 17.75 -7.62
N ILE A 3 25.88 17.80 -7.24
CA ILE A 3 26.59 16.65 -6.66
C ILE A 3 25.95 16.09 -5.37
N PRO A 4 25.58 16.91 -4.36
CA PRO A 4 24.92 16.40 -3.16
C PRO A 4 23.60 15.67 -3.41
N ILE A 5 22.85 16.09 -4.45
CA ILE A 5 21.59 15.45 -4.82
C ILE A 5 21.86 14.11 -5.51
N VAL A 6 22.88 14.08 -6.37
CA VAL A 6 23.31 12.89 -7.11
C VAL A 6 23.91 11.83 -6.18
N ASP A 7 24.63 12.24 -5.13
CA ASP A 7 25.16 11.36 -4.07
C ASP A 7 24.02 10.66 -3.30
N GLU A 8 22.93 11.37 -3.02
CA GLU A 8 21.78 10.82 -2.31
C GLU A 8 20.95 9.90 -3.21
N LEU A 9 20.79 10.23 -4.49
CA LEU A 9 20.11 9.38 -5.47
C LEU A 9 20.79 8.02 -5.64
N ILE A 10 22.13 7.98 -5.65
CA ILE A 10 22.85 6.70 -5.70
C ILE A 10 22.73 5.91 -4.39
N GLN A 11 22.74 6.58 -3.23
CA GLN A 11 22.51 5.92 -1.94
C GLN A 11 21.13 5.27 -1.84
N ARG A 12 20.11 5.90 -2.44
CA ARG A 12 18.74 5.36 -2.51
C ARG A 12 18.56 4.28 -3.59
N ASN A 13 19.63 3.83 -4.25
CA ASN A 13 19.61 2.92 -5.41
C ASN A 13 18.75 3.43 -6.58
N MET A 14 18.56 4.75 -6.69
CA MET A 14 17.79 5.39 -7.76
C MET A 14 18.67 5.79 -8.95
N LEU A 15 19.99 5.59 -8.84
CA LEU A 15 20.97 5.91 -9.86
C LEU A 15 22.00 4.78 -10.00
N GLN A 16 22.31 4.38 -11.24
CA GLN A 16 23.36 3.40 -11.49
C GLN A 16 24.75 4.02 -11.32
N LYS A 17 25.70 3.21 -10.85
CA LYS A 17 27.07 3.65 -10.52
C LYS A 17 27.83 4.26 -11.70
N GLU A 18 27.57 3.78 -12.91
CA GLU A 18 28.17 4.33 -14.14
C GLU A 18 27.66 5.75 -14.41
N MET A 19 26.35 5.97 -14.37
CA MET A 19 25.71 7.28 -14.56
C MET A 19 26.12 8.29 -13.49
N TYR A 20 26.27 7.84 -12.24
CA TYR A 20 26.79 8.64 -11.15
C TYR A 20 28.20 9.17 -11.44
N ASN A 21 29.12 8.30 -11.88
CA ASN A 21 30.47 8.72 -12.23
C ASN A 21 30.46 9.70 -13.41
N THR A 22 29.63 9.46 -14.42
CA THR A 22 29.48 10.36 -15.57
C THR A 22 29.00 11.76 -15.17
N ILE A 23 27.99 11.86 -14.30
CA ILE A 23 27.50 13.17 -13.80
C ILE A 23 28.57 13.85 -12.93
N ARG A 24 29.24 13.09 -12.06
CA ARG A 24 30.26 13.63 -11.15
C ARG A 24 31.46 14.20 -11.91
N ASP A 25 31.90 13.50 -12.94
CA ASP A 25 33.08 13.84 -13.72
C ASP A 25 32.77 14.87 -14.82
N GLY A 26 31.48 15.13 -15.09
CA GLY A 26 31.01 16.18 -15.99
C GLY A 26 31.53 17.57 -15.60
N ARG A 27 32.14 18.27 -16.57
CA ARG A 27 32.61 19.65 -16.43
C ARG A 27 32.24 20.41 -17.71
N PRO A 28 31.74 21.66 -17.63
CA PRO A 28 31.49 22.50 -16.45
C PRO A 28 30.19 22.12 -15.68
N CYS A 29 29.84 22.84 -14.62
CA CYS A 29 28.65 22.58 -13.77
C CYS A 29 27.33 22.49 -14.57
N GLN A 30 27.23 23.19 -15.71
CA GLN A 30 26.08 23.09 -16.63
C GLN A 30 25.95 21.69 -17.25
N GLU A 31 27.07 21.04 -17.56
CA GLU A 31 27.07 19.67 -18.09
C GLU A 31 26.61 18.67 -17.03
N GLN A 32 26.97 18.88 -15.77
CA GLN A 32 26.47 18.06 -14.66
C GLN A 32 24.94 18.17 -14.52
N MET A 33 24.40 19.38 -14.66
CA MET A 33 22.96 19.62 -14.61
C MET A 33 22.24 18.99 -15.81
N ARG A 34 22.84 19.10 -17.02
CA ARG A 34 22.32 18.49 -18.24
C ARG A 34 22.26 16.97 -18.13
N LEU A 35 23.33 16.35 -17.65
CA LEU A 35 23.40 14.90 -17.45
C LEU A 35 22.43 14.43 -16.36
N LEU A 36 22.30 15.16 -15.25
CA LEU A 36 21.27 14.88 -14.24
C LEU A 36 19.86 14.98 -14.84
N TYR A 37 19.60 15.95 -15.70
CA TYR A 37 18.30 16.09 -16.37
C TYR A 37 17.98 14.92 -17.29
N GLU A 38 18.96 14.39 -18.03
CA GLU A 38 18.79 13.18 -18.85
C GLU A 38 18.45 11.95 -18.00
N VAL A 39 19.08 11.83 -16.84
CA VAL A 39 18.77 10.78 -15.85
C VAL A 39 17.34 10.91 -15.32
N LEU A 40 16.89 12.12 -14.99
CA LEU A 40 15.52 12.34 -14.53
C LEU A 40 14.50 12.07 -15.63
N CYS A 41 14.81 12.42 -16.89
CA CYS A 41 13.93 12.16 -18.03
C CYS A 41 13.76 10.66 -18.30
N SER A 42 14.84 9.88 -18.17
CA SER A 42 14.86 8.44 -18.43
C SER A 42 14.46 7.57 -17.23
N GLY A 43 14.61 8.07 -16.00
CA GLY A 43 14.39 7.32 -14.75
C GLY A 43 12.93 7.11 -14.32
N GLY A 44 11.96 7.56 -15.12
CA GLY A 44 10.53 7.38 -14.82
C GLY A 44 10.06 8.13 -13.57
N THR A 45 8.84 7.84 -13.11
CA THR A 45 8.19 8.57 -12.00
C THR A 45 8.88 8.36 -10.64
N THR A 46 9.48 7.19 -10.41
CA THR A 46 10.12 6.84 -9.14
C THR A 46 11.41 7.63 -8.89
N VAL A 47 12.28 7.75 -9.90
CA VAL A 47 13.54 8.51 -9.79
C VAL A 47 13.25 10.01 -9.68
N LYS A 48 12.23 10.49 -10.40
CA LYS A 48 11.75 11.88 -10.28
C LYS A 48 11.22 12.18 -8.87
N ALA A 49 10.37 11.30 -8.32
CA ALA A 49 9.84 11.48 -6.96
C ALA A 49 10.96 11.54 -5.90
N ALA A 50 11.93 10.62 -5.96
CA ALA A 50 13.08 10.62 -5.06
C ALA A 50 13.92 11.89 -5.21
N PHE A 51 14.15 12.37 -6.43
CA PHE A 51 14.85 13.63 -6.67
C PHE A 51 14.13 14.83 -6.03
N TYR A 52 12.80 14.90 -6.14
CA TYR A 52 12.01 15.98 -5.55
C TYR A 52 12.00 15.94 -4.02
N GLU A 53 11.96 14.75 -3.41
CA GLU A 53 12.09 14.59 -1.96
C GLU A 53 13.45 15.10 -1.46
N ILE A 54 14.55 14.71 -2.13
CA ILE A 54 15.90 15.13 -1.77
C ILE A 54 16.07 16.65 -1.92
N LEU A 55 15.51 17.23 -2.98
CA LEU A 55 15.52 18.67 -3.20
C LEU A 55 14.76 19.40 -2.07
N PHE A 56 13.62 18.87 -1.64
CA PHE A 56 12.81 19.42 -0.57
C PHE A 56 13.51 19.34 0.79
N GLU A 57 14.13 18.20 1.11
CA GLU A 57 14.85 17.98 2.37
C GLU A 57 16.14 18.81 2.49
N LYS A 58 16.90 18.95 1.40
CA LYS A 58 18.26 19.52 1.42
C LYS A 58 18.35 20.96 0.90
N GLN A 59 17.33 21.44 0.20
CA GLN A 59 17.31 22.77 -0.43
C GLN A 59 15.96 23.48 -0.21
N SER A 60 15.36 23.34 0.97
CA SER A 60 14.04 23.92 1.32
C SER A 60 13.91 25.43 1.04
N HIS A 61 15.00 26.20 1.19
CA HIS A 61 15.05 27.63 0.88
C HIS A 61 14.84 27.97 -0.61
N LEU A 62 15.22 27.09 -1.54
CA LEU A 62 14.98 27.29 -2.98
C LEU A 62 13.52 27.03 -3.37
N VAL A 63 12.79 26.29 -2.54
CA VAL A 63 11.38 25.89 -2.76
C VAL A 63 10.42 26.91 -2.15
N GLN A 64 10.85 27.62 -1.09
CA GLN A 64 10.04 28.62 -0.39
C GLN A 64 9.91 29.96 -1.16
N ASP A 65 10.92 30.35 -1.93
CA ASP A 65 10.94 31.58 -2.75
C ASP A 65 9.91 31.60 -3.90
N LEU A 66 9.24 30.49 -4.16
CA LEU A 66 8.33 30.29 -5.30
C LEU A 66 6.85 30.24 -4.92
N ALA A 67 6.53 30.28 -3.63
CA ALA A 67 5.20 29.96 -3.10
C ALA A 67 4.47 31.15 -2.45
N SER A 68 4.86 32.39 -2.76
CA SER A 68 4.20 33.59 -2.27
C SER A 68 3.39 34.25 -3.38
N GLU A 69 2.07 33.99 -3.43
CA GLU A 69 0.96 34.96 -3.60
C GLU A 69 -0.40 34.26 -3.32
N GLU A 70 -1.36 35.03 -2.80
CA GLU A 70 -2.61 34.63 -2.14
C GLU A 70 -3.86 34.56 -3.11
N PRO A 71 -5.08 34.20 -2.65
CA PRO A 71 -5.93 33.20 -3.32
C PRO A 71 -7.06 33.76 -4.21
N MET A 72 -7.64 32.89 -5.04
CA MET A 72 -8.96 33.10 -5.65
C MET A 72 -9.91 31.94 -5.30
N GLU A 73 -10.99 32.29 -4.61
CA GLU A 73 -12.14 31.44 -4.30
C GLU A 73 -12.91 31.04 -5.58
N GLY A 74 -13.45 29.81 -5.61
CA GLY A 74 -14.25 29.33 -6.75
C GLY A 74 -14.73 27.87 -6.64
N LEU A 75 -15.82 27.69 -5.89
CA LEU A 75 -16.75 26.55 -5.70
C LEU A 75 -16.70 25.30 -6.63
N VAL A 76 -16.71 24.11 -5.97
CA VAL A 76 -17.71 22.99 -6.07
C VAL A 76 -17.70 22.16 -7.38
N GLN A 77 -17.77 20.81 -7.46
CA GLN A 77 -18.26 19.67 -6.65
C GLN A 77 -17.63 18.37 -7.22
N ILE A 78 -17.59 17.24 -6.49
CA ILE A 78 -17.96 15.91 -7.03
C ILE A 78 -18.16 14.90 -5.88
N SER A 79 -19.20 14.10 -6.11
CA SER A 79 -20.00 13.14 -5.35
C SER A 79 -19.40 12.21 -4.29
N ARG A 80 -20.28 12.00 -3.30
CA ARG A 80 -20.37 10.93 -2.29
C ARG A 80 -20.37 9.52 -2.92
N SER A 81 -19.39 8.69 -2.54
CA SER A 81 -19.44 7.23 -2.65
C SER A 81 -18.77 6.58 -1.42
N PRO A 82 -19.43 5.66 -0.69
CA PRO A 82 -18.90 5.02 0.52
C PRO A 82 -17.59 4.23 0.32
N THR A 83 -17.22 3.92 -0.92
CA THR A 83 -16.00 3.19 -1.27
C THR A 83 -14.73 4.05 -1.17
N VAL A 84 -14.87 5.37 -1.24
CA VAL A 84 -13.74 6.32 -1.19
C VAL A 84 -13.32 6.64 0.25
N VAL A 85 -14.28 6.68 1.18
CA VAL A 85 -14.07 6.96 2.61
C VAL A 85 -13.16 5.92 3.28
N ASN A 86 -13.33 4.63 2.98
CA ASN A 86 -12.51 3.56 3.56
C ASN A 86 -11.08 3.48 2.98
N ARG A 87 -10.86 4.01 1.77
CA ARG A 87 -9.51 4.17 1.21
C ARG A 87 -8.76 5.34 1.87
N LEU A 88 -9.49 6.37 2.31
CA LEU A 88 -8.93 7.52 3.01
C LEU A 88 -8.54 7.21 4.45
N SER A 89 -9.25 6.31 5.15
CA SER A 89 -8.90 5.90 6.53
C SER A 89 -7.49 5.28 6.66
N GLY A 90 -7.08 4.44 5.71
CA GLY A 90 -5.73 3.86 5.70
C GLY A 90 -4.63 4.87 5.35
N VAL A 91 -4.94 5.87 4.52
CA VAL A 91 -4.03 6.98 4.20
C VAL A 91 -3.95 7.99 5.36
N LEU A 92 -5.03 8.16 6.12
CA LEU A 92 -5.12 9.04 7.28
C LEU A 92 -4.25 8.57 8.45
N HIS A 93 -4.19 7.27 8.70
CA HIS A 93 -3.32 6.71 9.74
C HIS A 93 -1.82 6.87 9.40
N CYS A 94 -1.46 6.85 8.12
CA CYS A 94 -0.09 7.15 7.67
C CYS A 94 0.19 8.67 7.67
N ALA A 95 -0.81 9.50 7.40
CA ALA A 95 -0.68 10.96 7.42
C ALA A 95 -0.60 11.53 8.85
N GLN A 96 -1.31 10.95 9.82
CA GLN A 96 -1.25 11.36 11.24
C GLN A 96 0.14 11.07 11.85
N ALA A 97 0.74 9.92 11.54
CA ALA A 97 2.10 9.60 11.95
C ALA A 97 3.16 10.56 11.33
N ALA A 98 2.92 11.06 10.12
CA ALA A 98 3.80 12.04 9.47
C ALA A 98 3.58 13.50 9.94
N VAL A 99 2.45 13.79 10.58
CA VAL A 99 2.12 15.11 11.14
C VAL A 99 2.71 15.28 12.54
N GLU A 100 2.70 14.22 13.36
CA GLU A 100 3.31 14.25 14.71
C GLU A 100 4.83 14.44 14.66
N ASP A 101 5.52 13.93 13.62
CA ASP A 101 6.95 14.17 13.40
C ASP A 101 7.27 15.60 12.89
N SER A 102 6.27 16.35 12.40
CA SER A 102 6.46 17.70 11.82
C SER A 102 6.16 18.84 12.79
N GLU A 103 5.42 18.62 13.88
CA GLU A 103 5.13 19.67 14.88
C GLU A 103 6.36 20.05 15.72
N GLU A 104 7.36 19.18 15.83
CA GLU A 104 8.65 19.47 16.48
C GLU A 104 9.51 20.51 15.71
N LEU A 105 9.29 20.70 14.40
CA LEU A 105 10.03 21.70 13.60
C LEU A 105 9.47 23.13 13.72
N SER A 106 8.28 23.31 14.30
CA SER A 106 7.57 24.59 14.34
C SER A 106 8.05 25.57 15.42
N LYS A 107 9.00 25.16 16.28
CA LYS A 107 9.42 25.95 17.45
C LYS A 107 10.67 26.84 17.24
N MET A 108 11.29 26.86 16.06
CA MET A 108 12.43 27.74 15.79
C MET A 108 11.98 29.11 15.23
N LYS A 109 11.93 30.08 16.13
CA LYS A 109 11.71 31.51 15.83
C LYS A 109 12.99 32.11 15.26
N VAL A 110 12.95 32.64 14.04
CA VAL A 110 14.03 33.51 13.52
C VAL A 110 13.44 34.81 12.97
N VAL A 111 14.06 35.89 13.43
CA VAL A 111 13.72 37.31 13.27
C VAL A 111 13.95 37.78 11.84
N SER A 112 13.01 38.56 11.30
CA SER A 112 13.08 39.23 9.99
C SER A 112 13.91 40.53 10.01
N PRO A 113 14.72 40.82 8.97
CA PRO A 113 15.08 42.17 8.57
C PRO A 113 14.31 42.64 7.31
N PRO A 114 14.25 43.96 7.03
CA PRO A 114 13.18 44.59 6.25
C PRO A 114 13.39 44.53 4.73
N GLU A 115 12.27 44.60 4.01
CA GLU A 115 12.16 44.67 2.55
C GLU A 115 12.93 45.85 1.92
N PRO A 116 13.38 45.67 0.67
CA PRO A 116 12.87 46.54 -0.38
C PRO A 116 12.31 45.77 -1.59
N ASN A 117 11.32 46.41 -2.20
CA ASN A 117 10.44 45.95 -3.26
C ASN A 117 11.14 45.24 -4.44
N THR A 118 10.51 44.14 -4.87
CA THR A 118 10.72 43.35 -6.10
C THR A 118 12.16 42.94 -6.47
N ARG A 119 12.41 41.62 -6.41
CA ARG A 119 13.63 40.88 -6.84
C ARG A 119 14.16 41.26 -8.23
N GLU A 120 13.31 41.72 -9.14
CA GLU A 120 13.69 42.21 -10.47
C GLU A 120 14.48 43.53 -10.43
N GLU A 121 14.18 44.43 -9.48
CA GLU A 121 14.90 45.68 -9.29
C GLU A 121 16.30 45.44 -8.70
N PHE A 122 16.44 44.44 -7.82
CA PHE A 122 17.72 44.02 -7.26
C PHE A 122 18.67 43.45 -8.32
N LEU A 123 18.15 42.63 -9.24
CA LEU A 123 18.90 42.07 -10.37
C LEU A 123 19.27 43.12 -11.43
N LYS A 124 18.46 44.18 -11.60
CA LYS A 124 18.80 45.33 -12.45
C LYS A 124 19.92 46.18 -11.83
N CYS A 125 19.78 46.60 -10.58
CA CYS A 125 20.78 47.43 -9.89
C CYS A 125 22.16 46.77 -9.76
N TYR A 126 22.23 45.44 -9.65
CA TYR A 126 23.50 44.71 -9.52
C TYR A 126 24.31 44.65 -10.82
N TRP A 127 23.67 44.80 -11.99
CA TRP A 127 24.31 44.67 -13.30
C TRP A 127 24.54 46.01 -14.01
N ASP A 128 23.84 47.08 -13.59
CA ASP A 128 23.91 48.41 -14.21
C ASP A 128 24.97 49.35 -13.60
N GLN A 129 25.75 48.88 -12.61
CA GLN A 129 26.76 49.73 -11.94
C GLN A 129 28.09 49.92 -12.70
N ASP A 130 28.29 49.30 -13.87
CA ASP A 130 29.58 49.43 -14.58
C ASP A 130 29.41 49.41 -16.12
N VAL A 131 28.67 50.39 -16.65
CA VAL A 131 28.40 50.56 -18.10
C VAL A 131 29.68 50.83 -18.92
N GLN A 132 30.87 50.93 -18.30
CA GLN A 132 32.14 51.09 -19.01
C GLN A 132 33.02 49.82 -19.10
N LYS A 133 32.61 48.67 -18.54
CA LYS A 133 33.32 47.40 -18.74
C LYS A 133 32.41 46.37 -19.39
N LEU A 134 32.68 46.11 -20.67
CA LEU A 134 32.00 45.16 -21.56
C LEU A 134 32.06 43.67 -21.12
N LEU A 135 32.32 43.33 -19.84
CA LEU A 135 32.44 41.94 -19.39
C LEU A 135 31.38 41.60 -18.34
N CYS A 136 30.33 40.88 -18.73
CA CYS A 136 29.35 40.32 -17.80
C CYS A 136 29.91 39.05 -17.16
N SER A 137 29.90 38.93 -15.83
CA SER A 137 30.44 37.76 -15.12
C SER A 137 29.35 37.02 -14.34
N CYS A 138 29.27 35.69 -14.47
CA CYS A 138 28.33 34.89 -13.67
C CYS A 138 28.79 34.86 -12.19
N PRO A 139 27.94 35.24 -11.21
CA PRO A 139 28.33 35.27 -9.79
C PRO A 139 28.58 33.87 -9.21
N GLN A 140 28.02 32.83 -9.84
CA GLN A 140 28.14 31.44 -9.35
C GLN A 140 29.36 30.71 -9.89
N CYS A 141 29.76 30.96 -11.14
CA CYS A 141 30.88 30.24 -11.77
C CYS A 141 32.02 31.14 -12.27
N ARG A 142 31.89 32.47 -12.12
CA ARG A 142 32.86 33.50 -12.50
C ARG A 142 33.24 33.54 -13.98
N GLN A 143 32.54 32.81 -14.85
CA GLN A 143 32.72 32.92 -16.30
C GLN A 143 32.27 34.28 -16.82
N THR A 144 33.01 34.80 -17.79
CA THR A 144 32.80 36.10 -18.41
C THR A 144 32.15 35.93 -19.80
N PHE A 145 31.22 36.82 -20.16
CA PHE A 145 30.42 36.73 -21.39
C PHE A 145 30.41 38.05 -22.17
N THR A 146 30.42 37.93 -23.52
CA THR A 146 30.15 39.00 -24.49
C THR A 146 29.44 38.43 -25.72
N PRO A 147 28.25 38.92 -26.12
CA PRO A 147 27.35 39.89 -25.47
C PRO A 147 26.54 39.28 -24.29
N ARG A 148 25.72 40.11 -23.62
CA ARG A 148 24.83 39.69 -22.50
C ARG A 148 23.91 38.53 -22.94
N PRO A 149 23.85 37.41 -22.20
CA PRO A 149 22.90 36.33 -22.50
C PRO A 149 21.46 36.81 -22.34
N VAL A 150 20.57 36.47 -23.28
CA VAL A 150 19.14 36.74 -23.18
C VAL A 150 18.53 35.80 -22.14
N LEU A 151 18.04 36.36 -21.03
CA LEU A 151 17.34 35.62 -19.99
C LEU A 151 15.89 35.38 -20.42
N ASN A 152 15.52 34.13 -20.66
CA ASN A 152 14.13 33.72 -20.89
C ASN A 152 13.52 33.20 -19.59
N LYS A 153 12.19 33.35 -19.43
CA LYS A 153 11.45 32.79 -18.29
C LYS A 153 11.64 31.27 -18.28
N ASN A 154 12.06 30.72 -17.15
CA ASN A 154 12.27 29.28 -17.00
C ASN A 154 10.90 28.59 -16.88
N THR A 155 10.38 28.10 -18.01
CA THR A 155 9.04 27.49 -18.12
C THR A 155 8.88 26.27 -17.21
N ILE A 156 9.97 25.55 -16.93
CA ILE A 156 9.99 24.39 -16.03
C ILE A 156 9.71 24.82 -14.58
N MET A 157 10.19 25.99 -14.16
CA MET A 157 9.91 26.51 -12.81
C MET A 157 8.46 26.99 -12.69
N ALA A 158 7.91 27.56 -13.75
CA ALA A 158 6.49 27.96 -13.78
C ALA A 158 5.57 26.72 -13.73
N GLU A 159 5.82 25.71 -14.55
CA GLU A 159 5.10 24.42 -14.51
C GLU A 159 5.28 23.71 -13.15
N LEU A 160 6.45 23.83 -12.53
CA LEU A 160 6.71 23.27 -11.19
C LEU A 160 5.90 24.00 -10.10
N VAL A 161 5.80 25.33 -10.16
CA VAL A 161 4.98 26.08 -9.20
C VAL A 161 3.51 25.74 -9.37
N GLU A 162 3.03 25.66 -10.60
CA GLU A 162 1.64 25.33 -10.90
C GLU A 162 1.28 23.93 -10.38
N THR A 163 2.09 22.91 -10.71
CA THR A 163 1.91 21.54 -10.19
C THR A 163 2.04 21.45 -8.67
N MET A 164 2.91 22.24 -8.04
CA MET A 164 3.04 22.31 -6.58
C MET A 164 1.82 22.97 -5.91
N THR A 165 1.25 24.02 -6.52
CA THR A 165 0.01 24.63 -6.03
C THR A 165 -1.18 23.68 -6.17
N GLU A 166 -1.26 22.93 -7.26
CA GLU A 166 -2.26 21.87 -7.46
C GLU A 166 -2.10 20.75 -6.41
N MET A 167 -0.88 20.29 -6.16
CA MET A 167 -0.61 19.28 -5.12
C MET A 167 -0.93 19.78 -3.72
N LYS A 168 -0.65 21.06 -3.40
CA LYS A 168 -1.04 21.68 -2.12
C LYS A 168 -2.56 21.75 -1.98
N MET A 169 -3.27 22.18 -3.02
CA MET A 169 -4.75 22.16 -3.02
C MET A 169 -5.29 20.74 -2.88
N GLN A 170 -4.70 19.74 -3.53
CA GLN A 170 -5.09 18.35 -3.37
C GLN A 170 -4.84 17.85 -1.94
N LYS A 171 -3.72 18.23 -1.32
CA LYS A 171 -3.41 17.90 0.08
C LYS A 171 -4.41 18.50 1.06
N GLU A 172 -4.78 19.77 0.89
CA GLU A 172 -5.79 20.41 1.75
C GLU A 172 -7.20 19.85 1.52
N ARG A 173 -7.55 19.51 0.27
CA ARG A 173 -8.79 18.79 -0.04
C ARG A 173 -8.82 17.41 0.62
N LEU A 174 -7.70 16.69 0.62
CA LEU A 174 -7.56 15.39 1.30
C LEU A 174 -7.71 15.51 2.81
N LYS A 175 -7.14 16.55 3.43
CA LYS A 175 -7.33 16.85 4.87
C LYS A 175 -8.80 17.14 5.19
N HIS A 176 -9.45 18.00 4.42
CA HIS A 176 -10.86 18.34 4.64
C HIS A 176 -11.78 17.13 4.41
N CYS A 177 -11.50 16.28 3.40
CA CYS A 177 -12.22 15.03 3.19
C CYS A 177 -12.01 14.03 4.32
N ALA A 178 -10.80 13.97 4.89
CA ALA A 178 -10.50 13.12 6.02
C ALA A 178 -11.20 13.58 7.29
N GLN A 179 -11.25 14.88 7.55
CA GLN A 179 -11.93 15.45 8.71
C GLN A 179 -13.45 15.25 8.63
N ALA A 180 -14.05 15.49 7.46
CA ALA A 180 -15.46 15.18 7.22
C ALA A 180 -15.77 13.67 7.34
N ALA A 181 -14.84 12.80 6.94
CA ALA A 181 -14.97 11.35 7.13
C ALA A 181 -14.91 10.92 8.61
N VAL A 182 -14.14 11.64 9.44
CA VAL A 182 -14.10 11.41 10.90
C VAL A 182 -15.41 11.85 11.55
N GLU A 183 -15.94 13.02 11.17
CA GLU A 183 -17.23 13.52 11.65
C GLU A 183 -18.40 12.62 11.23
N ASP A 184 -18.44 12.18 9.97
CA ASP A 184 -19.43 11.19 9.48
C ASP A 184 -19.27 9.83 10.17
N SER A 185 -18.05 9.42 10.53
CA SER A 185 -17.78 8.20 11.30
C SER A 185 -18.23 8.32 12.76
N GLU A 186 -18.10 9.50 13.38
CA GLU A 186 -18.61 9.76 14.73
C GLU A 186 -20.15 9.81 14.75
N GLU A 187 -20.80 10.42 13.75
CA GLU A 187 -22.25 10.37 13.56
C GLU A 187 -22.75 8.92 13.31
N LEU A 188 -22.03 8.14 12.49
CA LEU A 188 -22.36 6.73 12.24
C LEU A 188 -22.13 5.84 13.47
N SER A 189 -21.19 6.20 14.35
CA SER A 189 -20.98 5.51 15.64
C SER A 189 -22.13 5.74 16.63
N LYS A 190 -22.87 6.85 16.49
CA LYS A 190 -24.06 7.17 17.30
C LYS A 190 -25.32 6.45 16.80
N MET A 191 -25.36 6.08 15.51
CA MET A 191 -26.36 5.13 15.00
C MET A 191 -25.92 3.70 15.32
N LYS A 192 -26.38 3.15 16.45
CA LYS A 192 -26.36 1.69 16.67
C LYS A 192 -27.18 1.02 15.56
N VAL A 193 -26.53 0.64 14.46
CA VAL A 193 -26.99 -0.50 13.67
C VAL A 193 -26.89 -1.67 14.64
N VAL A 194 -28.03 -2.05 15.21
CA VAL A 194 -28.16 -3.29 15.96
C VAL A 194 -27.94 -4.41 14.95
N SER A 195 -26.68 -4.77 14.73
CA SER A 195 -26.35 -6.04 14.11
C SER A 195 -26.97 -7.13 14.99
N PRO A 196 -27.57 -8.17 14.39
CA PRO A 196 -27.95 -9.34 15.17
C PRO A 196 -26.75 -9.78 16.01
N PRO A 197 -26.95 -10.10 17.31
CA PRO A 197 -25.86 -10.66 18.11
C PRO A 197 -25.25 -11.83 17.36
N GLU A 198 -23.93 -11.90 17.36
CA GLU A 198 -23.22 -13.02 16.73
C GLU A 198 -23.72 -14.33 17.35
N PRO A 199 -23.93 -15.38 16.53
CA PRO A 199 -24.31 -16.69 17.02
C PRO A 199 -23.41 -17.13 18.18
N ASN A 200 -23.99 -17.72 19.21
CA ASN A 200 -23.25 -18.18 20.38
C ASN A 200 -23.20 -19.71 20.51
N THR A 201 -24.05 -20.42 19.75
CA THR A 201 -24.11 -21.87 19.72
C THR A 201 -23.86 -22.40 18.31
N ARG A 202 -23.34 -23.64 18.21
CA ARG A 202 -23.09 -24.29 16.92
C ARG A 202 -24.36 -24.34 16.05
N ASP A 203 -25.52 -24.63 16.65
CA ASP A 203 -26.80 -24.69 15.94
C ASP A 203 -27.21 -23.33 15.36
N GLU A 204 -26.89 -22.22 16.04
CA GLU A 204 -27.11 -20.89 15.49
C GLU A 204 -26.13 -20.56 14.35
N PHE A 205 -24.87 -20.99 14.44
CA PHE A 205 -23.92 -20.85 13.33
C PHE A 205 -24.34 -21.64 12.09
N LEU A 206 -24.86 -22.86 12.29
CA LEU A 206 -25.33 -23.72 11.19
C LEU A 206 -26.49 -23.11 10.39
N LYS A 207 -27.26 -22.17 10.96
CA LYS A 207 -28.29 -21.40 10.21
C LYS A 207 -27.69 -20.57 9.07
N TYR A 208 -26.40 -20.23 9.15
CA TYR A 208 -25.66 -19.49 8.13
C TYR A 208 -24.79 -20.39 7.25
N SER A 209 -25.03 -21.70 7.27
CA SER A 209 -24.16 -22.64 6.55
C SER A 209 -24.14 -22.36 5.04
N CYS A 210 -22.93 -22.22 4.50
CA CYS A 210 -22.72 -22.10 3.06
C CYS A 210 -22.17 -23.40 2.48
N GLN A 211 -22.66 -23.77 1.29
CA GLN A 211 -22.08 -24.87 0.52
C GLN A 211 -20.86 -24.36 -0.22
N LEU A 212 -19.72 -25.04 -0.02
CA LEU A 212 -18.45 -24.71 -0.64
C LEU A 212 -17.97 -25.85 -1.54
N THR A 213 -17.33 -25.48 -2.64
CA THR A 213 -16.77 -26.41 -3.62
C THR A 213 -15.32 -26.05 -3.89
N LEU A 214 -14.41 -27.02 -3.77
CA LEU A 214 -13.01 -26.81 -4.12
C LEU A 214 -12.89 -26.54 -5.63
N ASP A 215 -12.13 -25.51 -6.04
CA ASP A 215 -11.96 -25.17 -7.44
C ASP A 215 -10.72 -25.86 -8.05
N PRO A 216 -10.89 -26.88 -8.93
CA PRO A 216 -9.77 -27.54 -9.59
C PRO A 216 -8.97 -26.61 -10.50
N ASN A 217 -9.52 -25.46 -10.92
CA ASN A 217 -8.80 -24.49 -11.76
C ASN A 217 -7.77 -23.67 -10.97
N THR A 218 -7.94 -23.57 -9.65
CA THR A 218 -7.01 -22.86 -8.77
C THR A 218 -6.00 -23.80 -8.11
N ALA A 219 -6.36 -25.09 -8.00
CA ALA A 219 -5.59 -26.09 -7.27
C ALA A 219 -4.18 -26.27 -7.81
N ASN A 220 -3.18 -26.16 -6.95
CA ASN A 220 -1.82 -26.54 -7.29
C ASN A 220 -1.74 -28.01 -7.78
N ILE A 221 -0.78 -28.29 -8.67
CA ILE A 221 -0.64 -29.61 -9.31
C ILE A 221 -0.37 -30.76 -8.34
N TYR A 222 0.16 -30.49 -7.14
CA TYR A 222 0.38 -31.53 -6.13
C TYR A 222 -0.84 -31.76 -5.22
N LEU A 223 -1.97 -31.13 -5.52
CA LEU A 223 -3.21 -31.30 -4.78
C LEU A 223 -4.17 -32.20 -5.55
N HIS A 224 -4.66 -33.23 -4.88
CA HIS A 224 -5.68 -34.14 -5.40
C HIS A 224 -7.04 -33.81 -4.76
N LEU A 225 -8.05 -33.63 -5.60
CA LEU A 225 -9.42 -33.35 -5.19
C LEU A 225 -10.27 -34.63 -5.30
N SER A 226 -11.02 -34.95 -4.25
CA SER A 226 -11.85 -36.15 -4.17
C SER A 226 -13.20 -35.87 -3.48
N GLU A 227 -14.04 -36.89 -3.36
CA GLU A 227 -15.37 -36.82 -2.71
C GLU A 227 -16.30 -35.75 -3.32
N GLY A 228 -16.23 -35.58 -4.65
CA GLY A 228 -16.98 -34.56 -5.38
C GLY A 228 -16.44 -33.15 -5.13
N ASN A 229 -15.12 -32.97 -5.15
CA ASN A 229 -14.44 -31.70 -4.87
C ASN A 229 -14.75 -31.13 -3.48
N ARG A 230 -14.85 -32.02 -2.48
CA ARG A 230 -15.03 -31.63 -1.07
C ARG A 230 -13.84 -32.01 -0.20
N LYS A 231 -12.99 -32.94 -0.66
CA LYS A 231 -11.81 -33.36 0.07
C LYS A 231 -10.55 -33.08 -0.73
N LEU A 232 -9.57 -32.56 -0.01
CA LEU A 232 -8.27 -32.15 -0.50
C LEU A 232 -7.19 -32.99 0.16
N THR A 233 -6.34 -33.60 -0.66
CA THR A 233 -5.14 -34.32 -0.22
C THR A 233 -3.93 -33.82 -0.99
N ARG A 234 -2.74 -33.94 -0.40
CA ARG A 234 -1.48 -33.68 -1.10
C ARG A 234 -0.90 -34.99 -1.64
N SER A 235 -0.46 -34.97 -2.88
CA SER A 235 0.25 -36.06 -3.55
C SER A 235 1.70 -35.65 -3.82
N GLU A 236 2.60 -36.63 -3.86
CA GLU A 236 3.98 -36.42 -4.34
C GLU A 236 4.02 -36.36 -5.87
N ASN A 237 3.08 -37.04 -6.52
CA ASN A 237 2.94 -37.02 -7.97
C ASN A 237 2.08 -35.84 -8.39
N ALA A 238 2.54 -35.12 -9.42
CA ALA A 238 1.76 -34.04 -10.01
C ALA A 238 0.53 -34.60 -10.75
N GLU A 239 -0.62 -33.99 -10.48
CA GLU A 239 -1.86 -34.20 -11.20
C GLU A 239 -1.79 -33.60 -12.60
N SER A 240 -2.46 -34.24 -13.56
CA SER A 240 -2.53 -33.82 -14.97
C SER A 240 -3.56 -32.71 -15.21
N TYR A 241 -3.53 -31.66 -14.38
CA TYR A 241 -4.42 -30.52 -14.55
C TYR A 241 -4.07 -29.70 -15.80
N LEU A 242 -5.11 -29.20 -16.49
CA LEU A 242 -4.94 -28.24 -17.57
C LEU A 242 -4.36 -26.93 -17.05
N HIS A 243 -3.53 -26.31 -17.88
CA HIS A 243 -3.00 -24.98 -17.61
C HIS A 243 -4.16 -23.98 -17.39
N HIS A 244 -4.09 -23.20 -16.31
CA HIS A 244 -5.10 -22.20 -15.98
C HIS A 244 -4.45 -20.99 -15.28
N PRO A 245 -4.80 -19.74 -15.63
CA PRO A 245 -4.17 -18.55 -15.06
C PRO A 245 -4.40 -18.41 -13.54
N ASP A 246 -5.50 -18.92 -13.02
CA ASP A 246 -5.81 -18.86 -11.58
C ASP A 246 -5.12 -19.96 -10.75
N ARG A 247 -4.32 -20.84 -11.39
CA ARG A 247 -3.68 -21.98 -10.74
C ARG A 247 -2.47 -21.56 -9.91
N PHE A 248 -2.43 -21.93 -8.64
CA PHE A 248 -1.24 -21.77 -7.82
C PHE A 248 -0.12 -22.69 -8.32
N ASN A 249 1.05 -22.14 -8.67
CA ASN A 249 2.13 -22.96 -9.24
C ASN A 249 3.15 -23.48 -8.20
N PHE A 250 3.38 -22.73 -7.11
CA PHE A 250 4.44 -23.06 -6.16
C PHE A 250 3.92 -23.67 -4.86
N TYR A 251 3.04 -22.97 -4.14
CA TYR A 251 2.48 -23.47 -2.89
C TYR A 251 1.28 -24.41 -3.17
N CYS A 252 1.19 -25.52 -2.42
CA CYS A 252 0.07 -26.47 -2.46
C CYS A 252 -1.22 -25.87 -1.89
N GLN A 253 -1.74 -24.83 -2.55
CA GLN A 253 -2.92 -24.05 -2.18
C GLN A 253 -4.01 -24.19 -3.23
N LEU A 254 -5.24 -23.90 -2.82
CA LEU A 254 -6.38 -23.70 -3.71
C LEU A 254 -7.36 -22.69 -3.10
N LEU A 255 -8.27 -22.18 -3.93
CA LEU A 255 -9.48 -21.48 -3.52
C LEU A 255 -10.74 -22.30 -3.86
N CYS A 256 -11.80 -22.09 -3.11
CA CYS A 256 -13.15 -22.50 -3.49
C CYS A 256 -13.70 -21.64 -4.62
N LYS A 257 -14.77 -22.11 -5.26
CA LYS A 257 -15.46 -21.40 -6.35
C LYS A 257 -16.29 -20.22 -5.84
N GLU A 258 -16.83 -20.35 -4.65
CA GLU A 258 -17.84 -19.44 -4.10
C GLU A 258 -17.20 -18.14 -3.59
N ALA A 259 -17.75 -17.02 -4.05
CA ALA A 259 -17.36 -15.67 -3.64
C ALA A 259 -18.29 -15.19 -2.51
N LEU A 260 -17.80 -15.17 -1.27
CA LEU A 260 -18.61 -14.86 -0.09
C LEU A 260 -18.64 -13.35 0.18
N SER A 261 -19.85 -12.77 0.16
CA SER A 261 -20.11 -11.34 0.45
C SER A 261 -21.22 -11.12 1.48
N GLY A 262 -21.73 -12.20 2.09
CA GLY A 262 -22.81 -12.17 3.08
C GLY A 262 -22.36 -12.67 4.44
N THR A 263 -23.33 -13.11 5.23
CA THR A 263 -23.08 -13.90 6.44
C THR A 263 -23.00 -15.37 6.06
N CYS A 264 -21.88 -16.03 6.36
CA CYS A 264 -21.62 -17.40 5.97
C CYS A 264 -20.88 -18.14 7.09
N TYR A 265 -21.19 -19.42 7.23
CA TYR A 265 -20.51 -20.33 8.14
C TYR A 265 -20.16 -21.62 7.41
N TRP A 266 -18.97 -22.16 7.65
CA TRP A 266 -18.59 -23.48 7.17
C TRP A 266 -17.65 -24.18 8.15
N GLU A 267 -17.67 -25.50 8.13
CA GLU A 267 -16.77 -26.33 8.91
C GLU A 267 -15.85 -27.12 7.97
N VAL A 268 -14.61 -27.29 8.38
CA VAL A 268 -13.66 -28.18 7.72
C VAL A 268 -13.05 -29.15 8.72
N GLU A 269 -12.88 -30.39 8.30
CA GLU A 269 -12.19 -31.41 9.06
C GLU A 269 -10.77 -31.60 8.50
N ARG A 270 -9.78 -31.53 9.38
CA ARG A 270 -8.35 -31.71 9.07
C ARG A 270 -7.83 -33.01 9.64
N SER A 271 -6.87 -33.61 8.94
CA SER A 271 -6.12 -34.77 9.40
C SER A 271 -4.65 -34.68 8.97
N GLY A 272 -3.77 -35.33 9.71
CA GLY A 272 -2.34 -35.41 9.41
C GLY A 272 -1.55 -34.17 9.84
N SER A 273 -0.75 -33.63 8.92
CA SER A 273 0.22 -32.58 9.21
C SER A 273 -0.37 -31.16 9.18
N LYS A 274 0.50 -30.16 9.07
CA LYS A 274 0.16 -28.74 9.01
C LYS A 274 -0.80 -28.44 7.85
N CYS A 275 -1.83 -27.66 8.10
CA CYS A 275 -2.72 -27.12 7.07
C CYS A 275 -2.99 -25.63 7.30
N LYS A 276 -3.55 -24.95 6.29
CA LYS A 276 -4.11 -23.60 6.46
C LYS A 276 -5.57 -23.58 6.04
N VAL A 277 -6.39 -22.94 6.87
CA VAL A 277 -7.78 -22.57 6.57
C VAL A 277 -7.79 -21.06 6.38
N ALA A 278 -8.07 -20.59 5.17
CA ALA A 278 -7.93 -19.20 4.81
C ALA A 278 -9.18 -18.65 4.12
N VAL A 279 -9.25 -17.33 4.07
CA VAL A 279 -10.09 -16.58 3.14
C VAL A 279 -9.21 -15.55 2.43
N SER A 280 -9.50 -15.28 1.15
CA SER A 280 -8.71 -14.34 0.37
C SER A 280 -9.53 -13.62 -0.69
N TYR A 281 -9.12 -12.40 -1.05
CA TYR A 281 -9.58 -11.76 -2.27
C TYR A 281 -9.11 -12.55 -3.50
N LYS A 282 -9.88 -12.46 -4.60
CA LYS A 282 -9.56 -13.16 -5.85
C LYS A 282 -8.18 -12.81 -6.40
N GLY A 283 -7.75 -11.56 -6.20
CA GLY A 283 -6.52 -11.00 -6.73
C GLY A 283 -5.22 -11.43 -6.04
N ILE A 284 -5.24 -12.43 -5.14
CA ILE A 284 -4.02 -13.02 -4.59
C ILE A 284 -3.11 -13.54 -5.71
N GLY A 285 -1.80 -13.33 -5.57
CA GLY A 285 -0.81 -13.83 -6.54
C GLY A 285 -0.90 -15.35 -6.70
N ARG A 286 -0.62 -15.85 -7.90
CA ARG A 286 -0.70 -17.29 -8.23
C ARG A 286 0.66 -17.92 -8.57
N ILE A 287 1.62 -17.08 -8.96
CA ILE A 287 2.86 -17.49 -9.58
C ILE A 287 4.05 -17.11 -8.70
N GLY A 288 4.91 -18.09 -8.42
CA GLY A 288 6.15 -17.91 -7.67
C GLY A 288 6.03 -18.23 -6.19
N ASN A 289 7.15 -18.03 -5.49
CA ASN A 289 7.31 -18.33 -4.06
C ASN A 289 7.30 -17.08 -3.17
N GLY A 290 6.80 -15.97 -3.72
CA GLY A 290 6.71 -14.67 -3.05
C GLY A 290 5.69 -14.64 -1.90
N VAL A 291 5.77 -13.57 -1.11
CA VAL A 291 4.85 -13.29 0.01
C VAL A 291 3.43 -12.99 -0.47
N ASP A 292 3.31 -12.41 -1.66
CA ASP A 292 2.07 -12.05 -2.36
C ASP A 292 1.22 -13.27 -2.80
N VAL A 293 1.82 -14.46 -2.87
CA VAL A 293 1.16 -15.70 -3.33
C VAL A 293 0.65 -16.58 -2.18
N SER A 294 1.27 -16.50 -1.00
CA SER A 294 0.98 -17.43 0.11
C SER A 294 -0.11 -16.90 1.05
N PHE A 295 -1.09 -17.73 1.40
CA PHE A 295 -2.13 -17.36 2.36
C PHE A 295 -1.54 -16.89 3.70
N GLY A 296 -2.00 -15.72 4.14
CA GLY A 296 -1.61 -15.02 5.36
C GLY A 296 -0.30 -14.22 5.25
N ARG A 297 0.45 -14.32 4.14
CA ARG A 297 1.71 -13.57 3.95
C ARG A 297 1.53 -12.24 3.20
N ASN A 298 0.28 -11.88 2.88
CA ASN A 298 -0.08 -10.66 2.18
C ASN A 298 -1.32 -10.02 2.81
N TYR A 299 -1.63 -8.78 2.40
CA TYR A 299 -2.80 -8.03 2.87
C TYR A 299 -4.13 -8.53 2.29
N GLN A 300 -4.11 -9.40 1.28
CA GLN A 300 -5.29 -9.90 0.58
C GLN A 300 -5.84 -11.20 1.18
N SER A 301 -5.21 -11.75 2.23
CA SER A 301 -5.59 -13.03 2.80
C SER A 301 -5.44 -13.07 4.32
N TRP A 302 -6.35 -13.81 4.95
CA TRP A 302 -6.36 -14.10 6.39
C TRP A 302 -6.38 -15.61 6.54
N ALA A 303 -5.44 -16.16 7.31
CA ALA A 303 -5.25 -17.60 7.40
C ALA A 303 -5.07 -18.07 8.84
N LEU A 304 -5.88 -19.05 9.24
CA LEU A 304 -5.57 -19.88 10.38
C LEU A 304 -4.61 -20.98 9.94
N VAL A 305 -3.43 -21.00 10.53
CA VAL A 305 -2.43 -22.05 10.36
C VAL A 305 -2.65 -23.07 11.48
N CYS A 306 -2.96 -24.31 11.11
CA CYS A 306 -3.18 -25.40 12.05
C CYS A 306 -2.02 -26.39 11.95
N ASP A 307 -1.21 -26.47 13.00
CA ASP A 307 -0.24 -27.55 13.20
C ASP A 307 -0.92 -28.70 14.00
N PRO A 308 -0.30 -29.89 14.10
CA PRO A 308 -0.87 -30.98 14.88
C PRO A 308 -1.11 -30.63 16.35
N SER A 309 -0.25 -29.79 16.94
CA SER A 309 -0.26 -29.45 18.37
C SER A 309 -0.61 -27.99 18.69
N SER A 310 -0.69 -27.11 17.70
CA SER A 310 -0.94 -25.68 17.93
C SER A 310 -1.60 -25.01 16.73
N CYS A 311 -2.05 -23.77 16.93
CA CYS A 311 -2.50 -22.91 15.86
C CYS A 311 -1.88 -21.53 15.96
N SER A 312 -1.77 -20.88 14.82
CA SER A 312 -1.48 -19.46 14.72
C SER A 312 -2.39 -18.81 13.70
N PHE A 313 -2.74 -17.56 13.94
CA PHE A 313 -3.38 -16.72 12.96
C PHE A 313 -2.33 -15.96 12.16
N ARG A 314 -2.52 -15.80 10.85
CA ARG A 314 -1.59 -15.08 9.99
C ARG A 314 -2.30 -14.14 9.02
N HIS A 315 -1.85 -12.90 8.98
CA HIS A 315 -2.30 -11.88 8.04
C HIS A 315 -1.18 -10.87 7.77
N ASN A 316 -1.01 -10.43 6.52
CA ASN A 316 0.03 -9.48 6.11
C ASN A 316 1.44 -9.84 6.62
N ASN A 317 1.77 -11.13 6.56
CA ASN A 317 3.02 -11.72 7.04
C ASN A 317 3.26 -11.65 8.56
N ILE A 318 2.33 -11.07 9.32
CA ILE A 318 2.32 -11.08 10.78
C ILE A 318 1.66 -12.38 11.25
N SER A 319 2.27 -13.03 12.24
CA SER A 319 1.78 -14.26 12.86
C SER A 319 1.44 -14.00 14.32
N THR A 320 0.29 -14.49 14.76
CA THR A 320 -0.18 -14.40 16.15
C THR A 320 -0.46 -15.80 16.65
N ASP A 321 0.26 -16.24 17.67
CA ASP A 321 0.07 -17.57 18.24
C ASP A 321 -1.27 -17.66 18.99
N ILE A 322 -1.94 -18.79 18.84
CA ILE A 322 -3.21 -19.06 19.50
C ILE A 322 -2.94 -20.04 20.64
N LEU A 323 -3.19 -19.58 21.86
CA LEU A 323 -2.94 -20.35 23.09
C LEU A 323 -3.92 -21.52 23.24
N THR A 324 -5.09 -21.40 22.62
CA THR A 324 -6.15 -22.40 22.67
C THR A 324 -5.85 -23.57 21.72
N PRO A 325 -6.00 -24.83 22.17
CA PRO A 325 -5.85 -25.98 21.31
C PRO A 325 -6.85 -26.01 20.16
N CYS A 326 -6.36 -26.33 18.96
CA CYS A 326 -7.21 -26.56 17.80
C CYS A 326 -7.64 -28.02 17.71
N SER A 327 -8.94 -28.25 17.60
CA SER A 327 -9.46 -29.58 17.29
C SER A 327 -9.17 -29.97 15.83
N SER A 328 -9.58 -31.18 15.45
CA SER A 328 -9.58 -31.63 14.06
C SER A 328 -10.65 -30.93 13.21
N ARG A 329 -11.61 -30.22 13.80
CA ARG A 329 -12.67 -29.53 13.07
C ARG A 329 -12.62 -28.03 13.31
N ILE A 330 -12.44 -27.28 12.24
CA ILE A 330 -12.35 -25.82 12.28
C ILE A 330 -13.64 -25.24 11.70
N GLY A 331 -14.33 -24.43 12.49
CA GLY A 331 -15.45 -23.61 12.03
C GLY A 331 -14.96 -22.24 11.62
N VAL A 332 -15.46 -21.71 10.51
CA VAL A 332 -15.18 -20.34 10.07
C VAL A 332 -16.49 -19.61 9.91
N TYR A 333 -16.62 -18.48 10.60
CA TYR A 333 -17.74 -17.58 10.48
C TYR A 333 -17.29 -16.28 9.84
N LEU A 334 -17.98 -15.89 8.78
CA LEU A 334 -17.79 -14.63 8.09
C LEU A 334 -19.09 -13.84 8.17
N ASN A 335 -19.02 -12.62 8.69
CA ASN A 335 -20.03 -11.60 8.45
C ASN A 335 -19.38 -10.48 7.63
N HIS A 336 -19.48 -10.60 6.31
CA HIS A 336 -18.79 -9.69 5.40
C HIS A 336 -19.24 -8.23 5.59
N LYS A 337 -20.55 -8.00 5.69
CA LYS A 337 -21.14 -6.66 5.86
C LYS A 337 -20.76 -6.01 7.18
N ALA A 338 -20.70 -6.78 8.27
CA ALA A 338 -20.28 -6.27 9.57
C ALA A 338 -18.75 -6.25 9.74
N GLY A 339 -17.99 -6.79 8.78
CA GLY A 339 -16.53 -6.80 8.84
C GLY A 339 -15.93 -7.81 9.83
N THR A 340 -16.66 -8.89 10.16
CA THR A 340 -16.20 -9.87 11.16
C THR A 340 -15.78 -11.17 10.48
N LEU A 341 -14.59 -11.66 10.81
CA LEU A 341 -14.12 -13.01 10.46
C LEU A 341 -13.64 -13.71 11.73
N SER A 342 -14.31 -14.80 12.10
CA SER A 342 -14.04 -15.56 13.32
C SER A 342 -13.68 -17.01 12.97
N PHE A 343 -12.65 -17.55 13.62
CA PHE A 343 -12.22 -18.94 13.53
C PHE A 343 -12.52 -19.64 14.84
N TYR A 344 -13.03 -20.87 14.77
CA TYR A 344 -13.45 -21.66 15.91
C TYR A 344 -12.85 -23.06 15.88
N SER A 345 -12.48 -23.55 17.05
CA SER A 345 -12.26 -24.96 17.32
C SER A 345 -13.61 -25.59 17.62
N VAL A 346 -14.00 -26.60 16.86
CA VAL A 346 -15.28 -27.28 17.01
C VAL A 346 -15.02 -28.70 17.52
N SER A 347 -15.50 -29.00 18.71
CA SER A 347 -15.53 -30.34 19.31
C SER A 347 -16.90 -30.51 19.99
N ASP A 348 -16.93 -30.99 21.24
CA ASP A 348 -18.12 -30.96 22.08
C ASP A 348 -18.51 -29.51 22.44
N THR A 349 -17.54 -28.59 22.39
CA THR A 349 -17.75 -27.16 22.57
C THR A 349 -17.26 -26.39 21.35
N MET A 350 -17.82 -25.19 21.14
CA MET A 350 -17.39 -24.28 20.09
C MET A 350 -16.54 -23.18 20.72
N THR A 351 -15.22 -23.26 20.55
CA THR A 351 -14.27 -22.35 21.20
C THR A 351 -13.70 -21.36 20.19
N LEU A 352 -13.80 -20.05 20.46
CA LEU A 352 -13.21 -19.02 19.62
C LEU A 352 -11.67 -19.14 19.65
N LEU A 353 -11.07 -19.26 18.47
CA LEU A 353 -9.61 -19.30 18.28
C LEU A 353 -9.05 -17.92 17.96
N HIS A 354 -9.69 -17.22 17.03
CA HIS A 354 -9.27 -15.89 16.61
C HIS A 354 -10.42 -15.13 15.97
N ARG A 355 -10.44 -13.81 16.13
CA ARG A 355 -11.39 -12.92 15.47
C ARG A 355 -10.66 -11.72 14.89
N VAL A 356 -11.00 -11.41 13.65
CA VAL A 356 -10.62 -10.17 12.98
C VAL A 356 -11.86 -9.31 12.81
N GLN A 357 -11.70 -8.02 13.11
CA GLN A 357 -12.66 -6.99 12.79
C GLN A 357 -12.00 -6.04 11.78
N THR A 358 -12.51 -6.02 10.54
CA THR A 358 -11.94 -5.23 9.44
C THR A 358 -12.96 -4.97 8.34
N THR A 359 -12.72 -3.99 7.48
CA THR A 359 -13.60 -3.73 6.34
C THR A 359 -13.15 -4.52 5.11
N PHE A 360 -13.97 -5.49 4.69
CA PHE A 360 -13.71 -6.24 3.46
C PHE A 360 -14.12 -5.43 2.23
N THR A 361 -13.19 -5.25 1.29
CA THR A 361 -13.39 -4.39 0.10
C THR A 361 -13.81 -5.17 -1.14
N GLN A 362 -13.72 -6.50 -1.11
CA GLN A 362 -14.08 -7.41 -2.20
C GLN A 362 -14.70 -8.68 -1.61
N PRO A 363 -15.40 -9.50 -2.41
CA PRO A 363 -15.81 -10.84 -2.00
C PRO A 363 -14.62 -11.69 -1.57
N LEU A 364 -14.84 -12.52 -0.54
CA LEU A 364 -13.83 -13.44 -0.02
C LEU A 364 -14.04 -14.85 -0.54
N TYR A 365 -12.96 -15.47 -0.98
CA TYR A 365 -12.93 -16.86 -1.43
C TYR A 365 -12.30 -17.70 -0.32
N PRO A 366 -13.00 -18.72 0.21
CA PRO A 366 -12.38 -19.71 1.08
C PRO A 366 -11.20 -20.38 0.38
N GLY A 367 -10.12 -20.60 1.11
CA GLY A 367 -8.88 -21.12 0.57
C GLY A 367 -8.22 -22.10 1.53
N PHE A 368 -7.54 -23.10 0.96
CA PHE A 368 -6.93 -24.17 1.73
C PHE A 368 -5.50 -24.43 1.29
N TRP A 369 -4.64 -24.75 2.25
CA TRP A 369 -3.30 -25.26 2.01
C TRP A 369 -3.11 -26.55 2.80
N VAL A 370 -2.52 -27.57 2.17
CA VAL A 370 -2.18 -28.84 2.83
C VAL A 370 -0.67 -29.05 2.77
N GLY A 371 -0.07 -29.23 3.95
CA GLY A 371 1.36 -29.47 4.09
C GLY A 371 1.78 -30.88 3.67
N PRO A 372 3.10 -31.10 3.54
CA PRO A 372 3.62 -32.44 3.29
C PRO A 372 3.47 -33.29 4.56
N GLY A 373 2.99 -34.52 4.42
CA GLY A 373 2.93 -35.47 5.54
C GLY A 373 1.93 -36.60 5.32
N TYR A 374 2.19 -37.75 5.95
CA TYR A 374 1.35 -38.94 5.82
C TYR A 374 -0.11 -38.65 6.19
N ARG A 375 -1.05 -39.03 5.30
CA ARG A 375 -2.51 -38.84 5.44
C ARG A 375 -2.95 -37.40 5.68
N SER A 376 -2.16 -36.41 5.26
CA SER A 376 -2.56 -35.00 5.36
C SER A 376 -3.74 -34.72 4.44
N SER A 377 -4.85 -34.30 5.03
CA SER A 377 -6.07 -34.01 4.28
C SER A 377 -6.90 -32.92 4.93
N LEU A 378 -7.72 -32.26 4.12
CA LEU A 378 -8.72 -31.31 4.55
C LEU A 378 -10.02 -31.59 3.81
N LYS A 379 -11.13 -31.68 4.54
CA LYS A 379 -12.45 -31.97 4.00
C LYS A 379 -13.44 -30.89 4.41
N ILE A 380 -14.16 -30.35 3.42
CA ILE A 380 -15.33 -29.50 3.66
C ILE A 380 -16.44 -30.37 4.23
N MET A 381 -16.94 -30.01 5.40
CA MET A 381 -18.02 -30.73 6.06
C MET A 381 -19.36 -30.29 5.48
N THR A 382 -20.25 -31.25 5.26
CA THR A 382 -21.66 -30.95 5.05
C THR A 382 -22.29 -30.61 6.40
N PRO A 383 -23.04 -29.50 6.51
CA PRO A 383 -23.85 -29.25 7.70
C PRO A 383 -24.78 -30.46 7.88
N MET A 384 -24.74 -31.09 9.05
CA MET A 384 -25.63 -32.19 9.45
C MET A 384 -26.72 -31.65 10.36
#